data_AF-A0A7X6UA52-F1
#
_entry.id   AF-A0A7X6UA52-F1
#
_cell.length_a   1.000
_cell.length_b   1.000
_cell.length_c   1.000
_cell.angle_alpha   90.00
_cell.angle_beta   90.00
_cell.angle_gamma   90.00
#
_symmetry.space_group_name_H-M   'P 1'
#
loop_
_entity.id
_entity.type
_entity.pdbx_description
1 polymer ?
#
loop_
_entity_poly.entity_id
_entity_poly.type
_entity_poly.pdbx_seq_one_letter_code
_entity_poly.pdbx_strand_id
1 'polypeptide(L)'
;MEPTQTPEDELLIAEPAETELLSTERKRWPFRLVAALLAAAMLVLAFGGILRLLRLPPMGMLVASAQLSRSADVQNYMASIAAVSTGNRHGTGFVLASDGRIISNAHIIEDAETVMVRLPGQQEQFASKWHANSLSDLAVLSVPTLSDGLSLELEIVPEPGDKLILIGNPYGFFRIVTEVRFAGFYEIGQDKPPLYAVSGSIYQGHSGSPLINQEGKVVGILFATAGQSSDPATGLVIPAQTIQRFLDEESNK
;
A
#
# COMPACT_ATOMS: atom_id res chain seq x y z
N MET A 1 -13.45 49.82 89.37
CA MET A 1 -12.23 50.43 88.81
C MET A 1 -12.46 50.53 87.32
N GLU A 2 -12.73 51.74 86.84
CA GLU A 2 -12.86 52.15 85.42
C GLU A 2 -11.46 52.26 84.77
N PRO A 3 -11.30 52.67 83.48
CA PRO A 3 -12.20 52.77 82.30
C PRO A 3 -11.55 52.09 81.04
N THR A 4 -11.97 52.16 79.75
CA THR A 4 -11.93 53.35 78.85
C THR A 4 -12.27 52.98 77.36
N GLN A 5 -13.26 53.70 76.77
CA GLN A 5 -13.39 54.29 75.39
C GLN A 5 -13.44 53.41 74.11
N THR A 6 -14.51 53.37 73.28
CA THR A 6 -15.12 54.32 72.25
C THR A 6 -14.25 54.54 70.98
N PRO A 7 -14.72 55.09 69.82
CA PRO A 7 -16.07 55.27 69.20
C PRO A 7 -16.11 54.92 67.65
N GLU A 8 -17.27 54.71 67.01
CA GLU A 8 -18.04 55.57 66.06
C GLU A 8 -17.48 55.74 64.63
N ASP A 9 -18.32 55.48 63.60
CA ASP A 9 -18.75 56.52 62.64
C ASP A 9 -19.84 55.99 61.69
N GLU A 10 -20.98 56.66 61.76
CA GLU A 10 -22.19 56.57 60.96
C GLU A 10 -22.25 57.83 60.08
N LEU A 11 -22.59 57.74 58.78
CA LEU A 11 -23.53 58.69 58.16
C LEU A 11 -23.90 58.33 56.70
N LEU A 12 -25.20 58.47 56.44
CA LEU A 12 -25.92 58.43 55.16
C LEU A 12 -25.41 59.43 54.10
N ILE A 13 -25.75 59.21 52.81
CA ILE A 13 -26.57 60.12 51.97
C ILE A 13 -26.70 59.61 50.50
N ALA A 14 -27.96 59.60 50.03
CA ALA A 14 -28.53 59.78 48.67
C ALA A 14 -28.19 58.87 47.45
N GLU A 15 -29.26 58.39 46.80
CA GLU A 15 -29.28 57.95 45.39
C GLU A 15 -29.22 59.12 44.39
N PRO A 16 -28.66 58.90 43.19
CA PRO A 16 -29.12 59.62 42.00
C PRO A 16 -29.43 58.72 40.78
N ALA A 17 -30.55 59.08 40.15
CA ALA A 17 -30.82 59.20 38.71
C ALA A 17 -30.65 57.98 37.77
N GLU A 18 -31.79 57.58 37.22
CA GLU A 18 -31.96 56.78 36.00
C GLU A 18 -31.03 57.27 34.87
N THR A 19 -30.26 56.35 34.30
CA THR A 19 -29.58 56.54 33.02
C THR A 19 -30.14 55.52 32.03
N GLU A 20 -30.87 56.02 31.04
CA GLU A 20 -31.21 55.29 29.82
C GLU A 20 -29.92 54.73 29.19
N LEU A 21 -29.70 53.43 29.37
CA LEU A 21 -28.66 52.71 28.65
C LEU A 21 -29.16 52.42 27.24
N LEU A 22 -28.90 53.37 26.33
CA LEU A 22 -28.99 53.20 24.88
C LEU A 22 -28.27 51.90 24.47
N SER A 23 -29.06 50.88 24.12
CA SER A 23 -28.55 49.64 23.55
C SER A 23 -28.03 49.92 22.14
N THR A 24 -26.72 50.18 22.04
CA THR A 24 -26.07 50.25 20.74
C THR A 24 -25.98 48.83 20.18
N GLU A 25 -26.89 48.47 19.27
CA GLU A 25 -26.75 47.26 18.47
C GLU A 25 -25.47 47.36 17.62
N ARG A 26 -24.36 46.84 18.15
CA ARG A 26 -23.11 46.71 17.39
C ARG A 26 -23.38 45.81 16.18
N LYS A 27 -23.34 46.42 14.99
CA LYS A 27 -23.55 45.79 13.68
C LYS A 27 -22.71 44.51 13.55
N ARG A 28 -23.32 43.33 13.75
CA ARG A 28 -22.69 41.98 13.83
C ARG A 28 -22.20 41.43 12.47
N TRP A 29 -22.30 42.22 11.41
CA TRP A 29 -22.01 41.79 10.03
C TRP A 29 -20.54 41.40 9.77
N PRO A 30 -19.50 42.11 10.27
CA PRO A 30 -18.12 41.68 10.04
C PRO A 30 -17.80 40.38 10.79
N PHE A 31 -18.42 40.16 11.96
CA PHE A 31 -18.27 38.90 12.72
C PHE A 31 -18.88 37.70 11.97
N ARG A 32 -20.03 37.90 11.29
CA ARG A 32 -20.65 36.87 10.45
C ARG A 32 -19.78 36.49 9.25
N LEU A 33 -19.11 37.45 8.62
CA LEU A 33 -18.19 37.19 7.51
C LEU A 33 -16.96 36.41 7.98
N VAL A 34 -16.36 36.79 9.11
CA VAL A 34 -15.23 36.07 9.70
C VAL A 34 -15.63 34.65 10.10
N ALA A 35 -16.79 34.48 10.74
CA ALA A 35 -17.31 33.17 11.11
C ALA A 35 -17.59 32.29 9.88
N ALA A 36 -18.14 32.86 8.80
CA ALA A 36 -18.37 32.14 7.55
C ALA A 36 -17.06 31.70 6.88
N LEU A 37 -16.04 32.56 6.87
CA LEU A 37 -14.70 32.23 6.36
C LEU A 37 -14.04 31.11 7.18
N LEU A 38 -14.12 31.16 8.51
CA LEU A 38 -13.62 30.11 9.39
C LEU A 38 -14.35 28.79 9.18
N ALA A 39 -15.68 28.82 9.04
CA ALA A 39 -16.48 27.63 8.76
C ALA A 39 -16.13 27.02 7.40
N ALA A 40 -15.95 27.86 6.36
CA ALA A 40 -15.50 27.42 5.05
C ALA A 40 -14.09 26.82 5.09
N ALA A 41 -13.15 27.44 5.82
CA ALA A 41 -11.80 26.93 6.01
C ALA A 41 -11.81 25.58 6.75
N MET A 42 -12.62 25.43 7.80
CA MET A 42 -12.82 24.16 8.48
C MET A 42 -13.42 23.10 7.57
N LEU A 43 -14.39 23.45 6.71
CA LEU A 43 -14.96 22.54 5.73
C LEU A 43 -13.89 22.08 4.73
N VAL A 44 -13.06 22.98 4.22
CA VAL A 44 -11.96 22.65 3.30
C VAL A 44 -10.92 21.76 3.96
N LEU A 45 -10.56 22.03 5.23
CA LEU A 45 -9.63 21.19 5.99
C LEU A 45 -10.22 19.81 6.32
N ALA A 46 -11.49 19.76 6.72
CA ALA A 46 -12.20 18.51 7.00
C ALA A 46 -12.38 17.68 5.72
N PHE A 47 -12.76 18.33 4.62
CA PHE A 47 -12.94 17.70 3.32
C PHE A 47 -11.60 17.22 2.73
N GLY A 48 -10.54 18.02 2.83
CA GLY A 48 -9.18 17.60 2.47
C GLY A 48 -8.68 16.45 3.34
N GLY A 49 -9.01 16.44 4.63
CA GLY A 49 -8.71 15.33 5.55
C GLY A 49 -9.46 14.05 5.21
N ILE A 50 -10.75 14.15 4.88
CA ILE A 50 -11.57 13.01 4.46
C ILE A 50 -11.09 12.42 3.14
N LEU A 51 -10.62 13.26 2.21
CA LEU A 51 -10.04 12.82 0.95
C LEU A 51 -8.72 12.06 1.17
N ARG A 52 -7.94 12.39 2.21
CA ARG A 52 -6.75 11.63 2.62
C ARG A 52 -7.07 10.27 3.24
N LEU A 53 -8.27 10.11 3.81
CA LEU A 53 -8.77 8.79 4.25
C LEU A 53 -9.07 7.87 3.06
N LEU A 54 -9.40 8.44 1.90
CA LEU A 54 -9.55 7.69 0.65
C LEU A 54 -8.15 7.45 0.06
N ARG A 55 -7.60 6.24 0.23
CA ARG A 55 -6.34 5.81 -0.40
C ARG A 55 -6.52 5.59 -1.91
N LEU A 56 -6.78 6.67 -2.64
CA LEU A 56 -6.97 6.61 -4.09
C LEU A 56 -5.61 6.46 -4.81
N PRO A 57 -5.50 5.55 -5.79
CA PRO A 57 -4.29 5.38 -6.56
C PRO A 57 -4.06 6.59 -7.47
N PRO A 58 -2.81 6.89 -7.85
CA PRO A 58 -2.53 7.95 -8.81
C PRO A 58 -3.19 7.65 -10.16
N MET A 59 -3.90 8.62 -10.74
CA MET A 59 -4.57 8.42 -12.05
C MET A 59 -3.59 8.00 -13.16
N GLY A 60 -2.35 8.49 -13.11
CA GLY A 60 -1.31 8.09 -14.06
C GLY A 60 -1.00 6.60 -14.04
N MET A 61 -1.06 5.96 -12.86
CA MET A 61 -0.89 4.51 -12.72
C MET A 61 -2.01 3.76 -13.46
N LEU A 62 -3.27 4.18 -13.24
CA LEU A 62 -4.43 3.52 -13.86
C LEU A 62 -4.41 3.66 -15.40
N VAL A 63 -4.07 4.85 -15.91
CA VAL A 63 -3.98 5.09 -17.35
C VAL A 63 -2.85 4.28 -17.98
N ALA A 64 -1.67 4.26 -17.37
CA ALA A 64 -0.53 3.48 -17.84
C ALA A 64 -0.87 1.97 -17.88
N SER A 65 -1.46 1.46 -16.80
CA SER A 65 -1.94 0.08 -16.74
C SER A 65 -2.97 -0.20 -17.84
N ALA A 66 -3.95 0.68 -18.04
CA ALA A 66 -4.97 0.50 -19.07
C ALA A 66 -4.41 0.51 -20.50
N GLN A 67 -3.26 1.15 -20.73
CA GLN A 67 -2.56 1.11 -22.01
C GLN A 67 -1.80 -0.20 -22.19
N LEU A 68 -1.04 -0.64 -21.18
CA LEU A 68 -0.25 -1.87 -21.22
C LEU A 68 -1.15 -3.12 -21.31
N SER A 69 -2.27 -3.14 -20.57
CA SER A 69 -3.25 -4.23 -20.60
C SER A 69 -4.00 -4.39 -21.93
N ARG A 70 -3.77 -3.54 -22.93
CA ARG A 70 -4.35 -3.73 -24.29
C ARG A 70 -3.65 -4.83 -25.07
N SER A 71 -2.40 -5.14 -24.73
CA SER A 71 -1.70 -6.28 -25.32
C SER A 71 -2.41 -7.60 -24.96
N ALA A 72 -2.55 -8.50 -25.93
CA ALA A 72 -3.10 -9.82 -25.71
C ALA A 72 -2.21 -10.64 -24.75
N ASP A 73 -0.88 -10.49 -24.88
CA ASP A 73 0.08 -11.20 -24.04
C ASP A 73 -0.02 -10.77 -22.58
N VAL A 74 -0.12 -9.46 -22.34
CA VAL A 74 -0.29 -8.92 -20.97
C VAL A 74 -1.60 -9.41 -20.34
N GLN A 75 -2.69 -9.49 -21.12
CA GLN A 75 -3.96 -10.05 -20.63
C GLN A 75 -3.83 -11.53 -20.26
N ASN A 76 -3.05 -12.30 -21.02
CA ASN A 76 -2.76 -13.69 -20.70
C ASN A 76 -1.98 -13.80 -19.39
N TYR A 77 -0.94 -12.99 -19.19
CA TYR A 77 -0.17 -12.99 -17.94
C TYR A 77 -1.02 -12.58 -16.73
N MET A 78 -1.95 -11.63 -16.91
CA MET A 78 -2.87 -11.19 -15.87
C MET A 78 -3.78 -12.33 -15.36
N ALA A 79 -4.02 -13.38 -16.16
CA ALA A 79 -4.80 -14.55 -15.76
C ALA A 79 -4.14 -15.35 -14.62
N SER A 80 -2.81 -15.28 -14.53
CA SER A 80 -1.98 -15.99 -13.55
C SER A 80 -1.83 -15.25 -12.23
N ILE A 81 -2.25 -13.98 -12.16
CA ILE A 81 -1.97 -13.09 -11.03
C ILE A 81 -3.06 -13.19 -9.98
N ALA A 82 -2.67 -13.58 -8.78
CA ALA A 82 -3.54 -13.66 -7.63
C ALA A 82 -3.36 -12.45 -6.71
N ALA A 83 -4.47 -11.96 -6.15
CA ALA A 83 -4.41 -11.13 -4.96
C ALA A 83 -4.29 -12.02 -3.73
N VAL A 84 -3.38 -11.67 -2.83
CA VAL A 84 -3.12 -12.40 -1.58
C VAL A 84 -3.39 -11.45 -0.42
N SER A 85 -4.15 -11.91 0.58
CA SER A 85 -4.43 -11.13 1.78
C SER A 85 -4.39 -11.99 3.04
N THR A 86 -3.85 -11.41 4.12
CA THR A 86 -3.81 -12.02 5.45
C THR A 86 -4.13 -10.94 6.49
N GLY A 87 -5.28 -11.00 7.13
CA GLY A 87 -5.72 -9.94 8.05
C GLY A 87 -5.62 -8.55 7.41
N ASN A 88 -4.70 -7.72 7.89
CA ASN A 88 -4.46 -6.35 7.41
C ASN A 88 -3.36 -6.21 6.34
N ARG A 89 -2.71 -7.32 5.95
CA ARG A 89 -1.66 -7.32 4.90
C ARG A 89 -2.27 -7.71 3.56
N HIS A 90 -1.84 -7.01 2.51
CA HIS A 90 -2.24 -7.27 1.14
C HIS A 90 -1.00 -7.30 0.25
N GLY A 91 -0.98 -8.23 -0.68
CA GLY A 91 0.09 -8.39 -1.64
C GLY A 91 -0.41 -9.08 -2.91
N THR A 92 0.56 -9.53 -3.69
CA THR A 92 0.36 -10.23 -4.94
C THR A 92 0.98 -11.62 -4.83
N GLY A 93 0.41 -12.58 -5.54
CA GLY A 93 1.07 -13.82 -5.86
C GLY A 93 0.77 -14.18 -7.30
N PHE A 94 1.38 -15.26 -7.79
CA PHE A 94 1.10 -15.76 -9.12
C PHE A 94 1.25 -17.28 -9.19
N VAL A 95 0.53 -17.89 -10.13
CA VAL A 95 0.53 -19.34 -10.34
C VAL A 95 1.83 -19.76 -11.03
N LEU A 96 2.57 -20.66 -10.36
CA LEU A 96 3.73 -21.34 -10.90
C LEU A 96 3.36 -22.78 -11.24
N ALA A 97 3.75 -23.25 -12.43
CA ALA A 97 3.51 -24.60 -12.93
C ALA A 97 2.02 -25.02 -12.99
N SER A 98 1.75 -26.19 -13.58
CA SER A 98 0.40 -26.73 -13.77
C SER A 98 -0.20 -27.40 -12.53
N ASP A 99 0.53 -27.42 -11.40
CA ASP A 99 0.06 -28.02 -10.15
C ASP A 99 -0.76 -27.05 -9.29
N GLY A 100 -1.00 -25.83 -9.78
CA GLY A 100 -1.86 -24.84 -9.14
C GLY A 100 -1.23 -24.19 -7.90
N ARG A 101 0.08 -24.30 -7.69
CA ARG A 101 0.76 -23.60 -6.60
C ARG A 101 0.90 -22.12 -6.89
N ILE A 102 0.66 -21.29 -5.89
CA ILE A 102 0.88 -19.84 -5.96
C ILE A 102 2.13 -19.49 -5.18
N ILE A 103 3.01 -18.70 -5.76
CA ILE A 103 4.13 -18.09 -5.05
C ILE A 103 3.82 -16.64 -4.68
N SER A 104 4.32 -16.21 -3.53
CA SER A 104 4.25 -14.84 -3.03
C SER A 104 5.43 -14.56 -2.10
N ASN A 105 5.44 -13.41 -1.43
CA ASN A 105 6.44 -13.10 -0.41
C ASN A 105 6.07 -13.64 0.96
N ALA A 106 7.08 -14.07 1.73
CA ALA A 106 6.88 -14.61 3.07
C ALA A 106 6.29 -13.57 4.02
N HIS A 107 6.75 -12.32 4.02
CA HIS A 107 6.27 -11.29 4.95
C HIS A 107 4.78 -10.94 4.81
N ILE A 108 4.18 -11.25 3.66
CA ILE A 108 2.72 -11.13 3.45
C ILE A 108 1.99 -12.24 4.21
N ILE A 109 2.60 -13.42 4.34
CA ILE A 109 1.97 -14.68 4.78
C ILE A 109 2.41 -15.11 6.19
N GLU A 110 3.60 -14.70 6.62
CA GLU A 110 4.21 -15.09 7.90
C GLU A 110 3.30 -14.74 9.08
N ASP A 111 3.14 -15.69 10.01
CA ASP A 111 2.22 -15.59 11.16
C ASP A 111 0.73 -15.42 10.81
N ALA A 112 0.33 -15.64 9.56
CA ALA A 112 -1.08 -15.59 9.19
C ALA A 112 -1.85 -16.79 9.78
N GLU A 113 -2.96 -16.51 10.44
CA GLU A 113 -3.93 -17.55 10.83
C GLU A 113 -4.72 -18.06 9.61
N THR A 114 -5.00 -17.15 8.68
CA THR A 114 -5.72 -17.43 7.43
C THR A 114 -5.08 -16.68 6.27
N VAL A 115 -4.97 -17.35 5.13
CA VAL A 115 -4.49 -16.77 3.87
C VAL A 115 -5.60 -16.86 2.85
N MET A 116 -6.04 -15.71 2.35
CA MET A 116 -7.03 -15.62 1.29
C MET A 116 -6.36 -15.29 -0.04
N VAL A 117 -6.85 -15.95 -1.08
CA VAL A 117 -6.34 -15.84 -2.44
C VAL A 117 -7.51 -15.56 -3.38
N ARG A 118 -7.32 -14.64 -4.31
CA ARG A 118 -8.30 -14.33 -5.35
C ARG A 118 -7.66 -14.32 -6.73
N LEU A 119 -8.08 -15.23 -7.59
CA LEU A 119 -7.73 -15.22 -9.00
C LEU A 119 -8.69 -14.37 -9.86
N PRO A 120 -8.29 -14.03 -11.09
CA PRO A 120 -9.13 -13.36 -12.08
C PRO A 120 -10.44 -14.10 -12.34
N GLY A 121 -11.56 -13.40 -12.18
CA GLY A 121 -12.88 -13.97 -12.45
C GLY A 121 -13.35 -15.03 -11.44
N GLN A 122 -12.56 -15.30 -10.40
CA GLN A 122 -12.88 -16.26 -9.36
C GLN A 122 -13.27 -15.56 -8.05
N GLN A 123 -13.95 -16.30 -7.18
CA GLN A 123 -14.20 -15.88 -5.80
C GLN A 123 -12.93 -15.99 -4.96
N GLU A 124 -12.91 -15.27 -3.84
CA GLU A 124 -11.88 -15.45 -2.82
C GLU A 124 -11.96 -16.86 -2.22
N GLN A 125 -10.79 -17.45 -2.01
CA GLN A 125 -10.61 -18.82 -1.53
C GLN A 125 -9.56 -18.84 -0.43
N PHE A 126 -9.74 -19.71 0.55
CA PHE A 126 -8.73 -19.97 1.56
C PHE A 126 -7.63 -20.88 1.01
N ALA A 127 -6.37 -20.52 1.24
CA ALA A 127 -5.28 -21.46 1.02
C ALA A 127 -5.40 -22.62 2.01
N SER A 128 -5.31 -23.86 1.52
CA SER A 128 -5.41 -25.07 2.35
C SER A 128 -4.12 -25.37 3.09
N LYS A 129 -2.98 -24.96 2.51
CA LYS A 129 -1.64 -25.11 3.07
C LYS A 129 -0.75 -23.99 2.55
N TRP A 130 0.21 -23.58 3.36
CA TRP A 130 1.30 -22.71 2.93
C TRP A 130 2.60 -23.07 3.61
N HIS A 131 3.71 -22.73 2.95
CA HIS A 131 5.05 -22.73 3.52
C HIS A 131 5.69 -21.39 3.23
N ALA A 132 6.31 -20.77 4.24
CA ALA A 132 6.98 -19.49 4.14
C ALA A 132 8.42 -19.63 4.66
N ASN A 133 9.37 -19.06 3.91
CA ASN A 133 10.77 -18.96 4.28
C ASN A 133 11.16 -17.48 4.39
N SER A 134 11.30 -17.02 5.63
CA SER A 134 11.61 -15.62 5.95
C SER A 134 13.03 -15.21 5.54
N LEU A 135 13.96 -16.16 5.34
CA LEU A 135 15.33 -15.85 4.90
C LEU A 135 15.37 -15.43 3.43
N SER A 136 14.61 -16.11 2.57
CA SER A 136 14.48 -15.77 1.15
C SER A 136 13.31 -14.82 0.86
N ASP A 137 12.48 -14.54 1.86
CA ASP A 137 11.18 -13.87 1.74
C ASP A 137 10.28 -14.47 0.64
N LEU A 138 10.23 -15.79 0.57
CA LEU A 138 9.40 -16.53 -0.37
C LEU A 138 8.39 -17.40 0.36
N ALA A 139 7.20 -17.49 -0.18
CA ALA A 139 6.19 -18.41 0.31
C ALA A 139 5.43 -19.05 -0.84
N VAL A 140 5.06 -20.31 -0.64
CA VAL A 140 4.22 -21.08 -1.55
C VAL A 140 2.89 -21.40 -0.89
N LEU A 141 1.81 -21.21 -1.64
CA LEU A 141 0.43 -21.42 -1.24
C LEU A 141 -0.18 -22.54 -2.09
N SER A 142 -0.93 -23.42 -1.44
CA SER A 142 -1.79 -24.41 -2.09
C SER A 142 -3.24 -23.98 -1.96
N VAL A 143 -3.98 -23.91 -3.07
CA VAL A 143 -5.41 -23.62 -3.06
C VAL A 143 -6.14 -24.72 -3.84
N PRO A 144 -7.06 -25.48 -3.21
CA PRO A 144 -7.62 -26.71 -3.80
C PRO A 144 -8.42 -26.53 -5.09
N THR A 145 -9.04 -25.37 -5.26
CA THR A 145 -10.01 -25.09 -6.34
C THR A 145 -9.47 -24.13 -7.40
N LEU A 146 -8.14 -23.94 -7.45
CA LEU A 146 -7.48 -23.26 -8.56
C LEU A 146 -7.57 -24.13 -9.82
N SER A 147 -8.65 -23.96 -10.56
CA SER A 147 -8.75 -24.42 -11.95
C SER A 147 -7.67 -23.71 -12.78
N ASP A 148 -6.73 -24.46 -13.35
CA ASP A 148 -5.74 -24.10 -14.38
C ASP A 148 -5.54 -22.60 -14.57
N GLY A 149 -4.94 -21.92 -13.59
CA GLY A 149 -4.33 -20.63 -13.85
C GLY A 149 -3.24 -20.84 -14.89
N LEU A 150 -3.11 -19.93 -15.87
CA LEU A 150 -2.03 -20.03 -16.84
C LEU A 150 -0.72 -20.03 -16.05
N SER A 151 0.08 -21.08 -16.14
CA SER A 151 1.34 -21.14 -15.41
C SER A 151 2.32 -20.16 -16.02
N LEU A 152 2.98 -19.38 -15.18
CA LEU A 152 4.14 -18.62 -15.62
C LEU A 152 5.40 -19.47 -15.44
N GLU A 153 6.25 -19.47 -16.47
CA GLU A 153 7.54 -20.16 -16.44
C GLU A 153 8.63 -19.21 -15.93
N LEU A 154 9.63 -19.77 -15.24
CA LEU A 154 10.76 -19.01 -14.74
C LEU A 154 11.86 -18.89 -15.80
N GLU A 155 12.52 -17.73 -15.85
CA GLU A 155 13.71 -17.48 -16.64
C GLU A 155 14.79 -16.80 -15.80
N ILE A 156 16.04 -17.16 -16.04
CA ILE A 156 17.11 -17.03 -15.05
C ILE A 156 17.76 -15.63 -15.11
N VAL A 157 17.94 -14.97 -16.26
CA VAL A 157 18.69 -13.68 -16.29
C VAL A 157 18.12 -12.65 -17.27
N PRO A 158 17.74 -11.45 -16.79
CA PRO A 158 17.53 -10.27 -17.63
C PRO A 158 18.83 -9.49 -17.87
N GLU A 159 18.90 -8.73 -18.96
CA GLU A 159 20.03 -7.84 -19.30
C GLU A 159 19.78 -6.40 -18.84
N PRO A 160 20.81 -5.67 -18.33
CA PRO A 160 20.65 -4.28 -17.93
C PRO A 160 20.05 -3.42 -19.03
N GLY A 161 18.97 -2.71 -18.71
CA GLY A 161 18.19 -1.95 -19.67
C GLY A 161 16.95 -2.66 -20.19
N ASP A 162 16.75 -3.95 -19.91
CA ASP A 162 15.55 -4.67 -20.32
C ASP A 162 14.28 -4.04 -19.76
N LYS A 163 13.27 -3.97 -20.62
CA LYS A 163 11.91 -3.59 -20.24
C LYS A 163 11.19 -4.82 -19.72
N LEU A 164 10.70 -4.71 -18.51
CA LEU A 164 10.00 -5.78 -17.81
C LEU A 164 8.62 -5.28 -17.39
N ILE A 165 7.67 -6.19 -17.34
CA ILE A 165 6.31 -5.94 -16.90
C ILE A 165 6.15 -6.46 -15.48
N LEU A 166 5.70 -5.57 -14.59
CA LEU A 166 5.33 -5.87 -13.22
C LEU A 166 3.81 -5.88 -13.14
N ILE A 167 3.21 -6.99 -12.70
CA ILE A 167 1.74 -7.09 -12.56
C ILE A 167 1.38 -7.43 -11.13
N GLY A 168 0.59 -6.59 -10.47
CA GLY A 168 0.16 -6.87 -9.10
C GLY A 168 -1.07 -6.13 -8.64
N ASN A 169 -1.29 -6.12 -7.34
CA ASN A 169 -2.51 -5.63 -6.73
C ASN A 169 -2.28 -4.44 -5.77
N PRO A 170 -1.70 -3.32 -6.24
CA PRO A 170 -1.34 -2.21 -5.39
C PRO A 170 -2.58 -1.53 -4.80
N TYR A 171 -2.52 -1.19 -3.52
CA TYR A 171 -3.63 -0.57 -2.77
C TYR A 171 -4.95 -1.36 -2.86
N GLY A 172 -4.90 -2.66 -3.15
CA GLY A 172 -6.10 -3.51 -3.35
C GLY A 172 -6.75 -3.39 -4.74
N PHE A 173 -6.18 -2.61 -5.66
CA PHE A 173 -6.64 -2.56 -7.05
C PHE A 173 -6.10 -3.75 -7.81
N PHE A 174 -6.98 -4.54 -8.40
CA PHE A 174 -6.59 -5.82 -8.99
C PHE A 174 -5.86 -5.65 -10.33
N ARG A 175 -4.68 -6.29 -10.44
CA ARG A 175 -3.92 -6.49 -11.69
C ARG A 175 -3.51 -5.17 -12.37
N ILE A 176 -2.95 -4.26 -11.60
CA ILE A 176 -2.25 -3.09 -12.15
C ILE A 176 -0.96 -3.55 -12.80
N VAL A 177 -0.81 -3.14 -14.07
CA VAL A 177 0.35 -3.41 -14.91
C VAL A 177 1.25 -2.18 -14.94
N THR A 178 2.53 -2.38 -14.65
CA THR A 178 3.55 -1.32 -14.68
C THR A 178 4.75 -1.77 -15.49
N GLU A 179 5.28 -0.89 -16.35
CA GLU A 179 6.59 -1.09 -16.98
C GLU A 179 7.68 -0.66 -15.99
N VAL A 180 8.67 -1.53 -15.80
CA VAL A 180 9.90 -1.23 -15.06
C VAL A 180 11.12 -1.60 -15.91
N ARG A 181 12.28 -1.07 -15.56
CA ARG A 181 13.53 -1.36 -16.26
C ARG A 181 14.52 -2.04 -15.33
N PHE A 182 15.14 -3.13 -15.81
CA PHE A 182 16.21 -3.79 -15.07
C PHE A 182 17.45 -2.90 -15.02
N ALA A 183 17.94 -2.62 -13.82
CA ALA A 183 19.11 -1.77 -13.58
C ALA A 183 20.38 -2.60 -13.35
N GLY A 184 20.25 -3.85 -12.90
CA GLY A 184 21.37 -4.74 -12.61
C GLY A 184 21.21 -5.47 -11.28
N PHE A 185 22.32 -6.01 -10.78
CA PHE A 185 22.36 -6.71 -9.50
C PHE A 185 22.52 -5.73 -8.33
N TYR A 186 21.90 -6.06 -7.21
CA TYR A 186 21.96 -5.32 -5.96
C TYR A 186 22.48 -6.22 -4.85
N GLU A 187 23.67 -5.89 -4.35
CA GLU A 187 24.34 -6.62 -3.28
C GLU A 187 23.75 -6.26 -1.91
N ILE A 188 23.28 -7.25 -1.17
CA ILE A 188 22.71 -7.10 0.18
C ILE A 188 23.68 -7.51 1.31
N GLY A 189 24.87 -8.01 0.96
CA GLY A 189 25.91 -8.46 1.88
C GLY A 189 26.75 -9.60 1.28
N GLN A 190 27.90 -9.91 1.87
CA GLN A 190 28.87 -10.84 1.24
C GLN A 190 28.42 -12.32 1.17
N ASP A 191 27.49 -12.74 2.03
CA ASP A 191 27.03 -14.14 2.11
C ASP A 191 25.56 -14.33 1.69
N LYS A 192 24.95 -13.31 1.08
CA LYS A 192 23.55 -13.38 0.62
C LYS A 192 23.51 -13.38 -0.91
N PRO A 193 22.61 -14.17 -1.53
CA PRO A 193 22.43 -14.10 -2.97
C PRO A 193 22.03 -12.66 -3.36
N PRO A 194 22.56 -12.13 -4.47
CA PRO A 194 22.24 -10.77 -4.90
C PRO A 194 20.76 -10.69 -5.30
N LEU A 195 20.19 -9.49 -5.13
CA LEU A 195 18.87 -9.15 -5.64
C LEU A 195 18.99 -8.50 -7.01
N TYR A 196 17.86 -8.36 -7.68
CA TYR A 196 17.72 -7.54 -8.88
C TYR A 196 17.25 -6.14 -8.48
N ALA A 197 17.87 -5.12 -9.05
CA ALA A 197 17.42 -3.74 -8.98
C ALA A 197 16.59 -3.39 -10.21
N VAL A 198 15.42 -2.78 -10.01
CA VAL A 198 14.58 -2.25 -11.08
C VAL A 198 14.21 -0.80 -10.81
N SER A 199 14.10 -0.02 -11.88
CA SER A 199 13.61 1.36 -11.81
C SER A 199 12.23 1.47 -12.44
N GLY A 200 11.29 2.14 -11.77
CA GLY A 200 9.96 2.39 -12.30
C GLY A 200 8.98 2.72 -11.19
N SER A 201 7.70 2.81 -11.55
CA SER A 201 6.65 3.12 -10.58
C SER A 201 6.29 1.86 -9.77
N ILE A 202 6.61 1.89 -8.48
CA ILE A 202 6.34 0.78 -7.55
C ILE A 202 5.56 1.31 -6.36
N TYR A 203 4.62 0.51 -5.88
CA TYR A 203 3.56 0.90 -4.96
C TYR A 203 3.30 -0.23 -3.96
N GLN A 204 2.75 0.12 -2.80
CA GLN A 204 2.36 -0.84 -1.78
C GLN A 204 1.33 -1.83 -2.34
N GLY A 205 1.58 -3.13 -2.15
CA GLY A 205 0.77 -4.22 -2.70
C GLY A 205 1.38 -4.86 -3.96
N HIS A 206 2.45 -4.29 -4.52
CA HIS A 206 3.26 -4.98 -5.52
C HIS A 206 4.18 -6.06 -4.93
N SER A 207 4.39 -6.13 -3.61
CA SER A 207 5.11 -7.25 -2.99
C SER A 207 4.48 -8.58 -3.40
N GLY A 208 5.31 -9.48 -3.90
CA GLY A 208 4.95 -10.79 -4.42
C GLY A 208 4.52 -10.78 -5.90
N SER A 209 4.62 -9.64 -6.58
CA SER A 209 4.31 -9.54 -8.02
C SER A 209 5.42 -10.18 -8.86
N PRO A 210 5.07 -10.93 -9.92
CA PRO A 210 6.05 -11.40 -10.88
C PRO A 210 6.61 -10.24 -11.70
N LEU A 211 7.90 -10.35 -12.00
CA LEU A 211 8.60 -9.52 -12.97
C LEU A 211 8.75 -10.32 -14.26
N ILE A 212 8.09 -9.88 -15.34
CA ILE A 212 7.89 -10.66 -16.58
C ILE A 212 8.65 -10.01 -17.73
N ASN A 213 9.41 -10.78 -18.51
CA ASN A 213 10.08 -10.31 -19.71
C ASN A 213 9.14 -10.27 -20.93
N GLN A 214 9.68 -9.95 -22.11
CA GLN A 214 8.88 -9.81 -23.33
C GLN A 214 8.36 -11.16 -23.84
N GLU A 215 9.05 -12.24 -23.48
CA GLU A 215 8.77 -13.63 -23.80
C GLU A 215 7.72 -14.26 -22.86
N GLY A 216 7.24 -13.51 -21.86
CA GLY A 216 6.25 -13.98 -20.90
C GLY A 216 6.80 -14.87 -19.79
N LYS A 217 8.12 -14.85 -19.60
CA LYS A 217 8.83 -15.58 -18.55
C LYS A 217 9.07 -14.68 -17.35
N VAL A 218 8.97 -15.28 -16.17
CA VAL A 218 9.18 -14.60 -14.90
C VAL A 218 10.66 -14.63 -14.56
N VAL A 219 11.27 -13.46 -14.52
CA VAL A 219 12.69 -13.30 -14.16
C VAL A 219 12.91 -13.08 -12.66
N GLY A 220 11.84 -12.81 -11.90
CA GLY A 220 11.90 -12.69 -10.45
C GLY A 220 10.59 -12.26 -9.83
N ILE A 221 10.60 -12.08 -8.51
CA ILE A 221 9.46 -11.64 -7.71
C ILE A 221 9.82 -10.36 -6.94
N LEU A 222 8.99 -9.33 -7.04
CA LEU A 222 9.23 -8.08 -6.36
C LEU A 222 9.11 -8.27 -4.85
N PHE A 223 10.16 -7.91 -4.12
CA PHE A 223 10.30 -8.07 -2.67
C PHE A 223 9.98 -6.77 -1.93
N ALA A 224 10.70 -5.71 -2.26
CA ALA A 224 10.67 -4.45 -1.54
C ALA A 224 11.00 -3.27 -2.45
N THR A 225 10.89 -2.07 -1.90
CA THR A 225 11.44 -0.85 -2.50
C THR A 225 12.57 -0.33 -1.61
N ALA A 226 13.71 -0.03 -2.21
CA ALA A 226 14.82 0.69 -1.61
C ALA A 226 14.82 2.16 -2.06
N GLY A 227 15.24 3.06 -1.17
CA GLY A 227 15.38 4.49 -1.44
C GLY A 227 14.79 5.38 -0.33
N GLN A 228 15.43 6.53 -0.08
CA GLN A 228 14.88 7.63 0.73
C GLN A 228 14.05 8.57 -0.17
N SER A 229 13.25 9.45 0.44
CA SER A 229 12.29 10.38 -0.19
C SER A 229 12.79 11.28 -1.34
N SER A 230 14.08 11.22 -1.69
CA SER A 230 14.72 12.02 -2.74
C SER A 230 15.24 11.22 -3.95
N ASP A 231 15.24 9.89 -3.92
CA ASP A 231 15.67 9.03 -5.04
C ASP A 231 14.46 8.31 -5.66
N PRO A 232 14.41 8.03 -6.98
CA PRO A 232 13.36 7.20 -7.55
C PRO A 232 13.36 5.86 -6.82
N ALA A 233 12.19 5.41 -6.36
CA ALA A 233 12.06 4.15 -5.64
C ALA A 233 12.67 3.01 -6.48
N THR A 234 13.75 2.43 -5.98
CA THR A 234 14.39 1.28 -6.63
C THR A 234 13.69 0.03 -6.14
N GLY A 235 13.07 -0.73 -7.04
CA GLY A 235 12.52 -2.02 -6.71
C GLY A 235 13.63 -3.03 -6.48
N LEU A 236 13.52 -3.77 -5.39
CA LEU A 236 14.35 -4.94 -5.12
C LEU A 236 13.55 -6.19 -5.42
N VAL A 237 14.13 -7.07 -6.21
CA VAL A 237 13.47 -8.24 -6.78
C VAL A 237 14.30 -9.48 -6.44
N ILE A 238 13.64 -10.53 -5.95
CA ILE A 238 14.26 -11.84 -5.71
C ILE A 238 14.38 -12.55 -7.07
N PRO A 239 15.60 -12.97 -7.48
CA PRO A 239 15.80 -13.64 -8.77
C PRO A 239 15.06 -14.96 -8.92
N ALA A 240 14.69 -15.32 -10.15
CA ALA A 240 14.06 -16.60 -10.48
C ALA A 240 14.87 -17.83 -10.03
N GLN A 241 16.20 -17.74 -9.98
CA GLN A 241 17.08 -18.79 -9.47
C GLN A 241 16.86 -19.06 -7.99
N THR A 242 16.65 -18.00 -7.20
CA THR A 242 16.35 -18.12 -5.77
C THR A 242 14.97 -18.74 -5.60
N ILE A 243 14.01 -18.39 -6.46
CA ILE A 243 12.69 -19.02 -6.50
C ILE A 243 12.80 -20.51 -6.80
N GLN A 244 13.56 -20.89 -7.83
CA GLN A 244 13.73 -22.29 -8.22
C GLN A 244 14.36 -23.12 -7.10
N ARG A 245 15.43 -22.61 -6.48
CA ARG A 245 16.07 -23.27 -5.33
C ARG A 245 15.09 -23.48 -4.17
N PHE A 246 14.28 -22.47 -3.85
CA PHE A 246 13.26 -22.57 -2.82
C PHE A 246 12.21 -23.65 -3.15
N LEU A 247 11.75 -23.73 -4.40
CA LEU A 247 10.80 -24.75 -4.83
C LEU A 247 11.38 -26.17 -4.80
N ASP A 248 12.65 -26.33 -5.18
CA ASP A 248 13.36 -27.61 -5.15
C ASP A 248 13.50 -28.12 -3.70
N GLU A 249 13.88 -27.23 -2.77
CA GLU A 249 13.97 -27.53 -1.34
C GLU A 249 12.62 -27.95 -0.74
N GLU A 250 11.53 -27.30 -1.15
CA GLU A 250 10.19 -27.64 -0.68
C GLU A 250 9.67 -28.96 -1.27
N SER A 251 10.03 -29.28 -2.51
CA SER A 251 9.62 -30.54 -3.16
C SER A 251 10.27 -31.79 -2.54
N ASN A 252 11.39 -31.63 -1.84
CA ASN A 252 12.14 -32.69 -1.19
C ASN A 252 11.72 -32.94 0.28
N LYS A 253 10.71 -32.25 0.79
CA LYS A 253 10.14 -32.44 2.13
C LYS A 253 8.85 -33.25 2.10
#